data_AF-A0A6G6Z308-F1
#
_entry.id   AF-A0A6G6Z308-F1
#
_cell.length_a   1.000
_cell.length_b   1.000
_cell.length_c   1.000
_cell.angle_alpha   90.00
_cell.angle_beta   90.00
_cell.angle_gamma   90.00
#
_symmetry.space_group_name_H-M   'P 1'
#
loop_
_entity.id
_entity.type
_entity.pdbx_description
1 polymer ?
#
loop_
_entity_poly.entity_id
_entity_poly.type
_entity_poly.pdbx_seq_one_letter_code
_entity_poly.pdbx_strand_id
1 'polypeptide(L)' 'MLDDEFNKQRAILVRDLADRADDPFIKRRLLALAARYEGPVLAKTVTPVFIGKQRISENERG' A
#
# COMPACT_ATOMS: atom_id res chain seq x y z
N MET A 1 -19.16 6.49 -9.40
CA MET A 1 -18.05 6.10 -8.50
C MET A 1 -16.76 6.48 -9.21
N LEU A 2 -16.02 7.46 -8.67
CA LEU A 2 -14.71 7.85 -9.20
C LEU A 2 -13.65 6.76 -8.96
N ASP A 3 -13.92 5.84 -8.02
CA ASP A 3 -12.93 4.90 -7.50
C ASP A 3 -12.49 3.85 -8.52
N ASP A 4 -13.38 3.35 -9.37
CA ASP A 4 -13.02 2.29 -10.33
C ASP A 4 -12.11 2.82 -11.47
N GLU A 5 -12.44 3.99 -12.02
CA GLU A 5 -11.63 4.65 -13.05
C GLU A 5 -10.28 5.08 -12.47
N PHE A 6 -10.30 5.65 -11.26
CA PHE A 6 -9.11 6.03 -10.53
C PHE A 6 -8.21 4.83 -10.22
N ASN A 7 -8.78 3.72 -9.75
CA ASN A 7 -8.05 2.49 -9.46
C ASN A 7 -7.44 1.90 -10.72
N LYS A 8 -8.15 1.92 -11.86
CA LYS A 8 -7.60 1.48 -13.16
C LYS A 8 -6.40 2.32 -13.59
N GLN A 9 -6.53 3.66 -13.57
CA GLN A 9 -5.41 4.55 -13.93
C GLN A 9 -4.20 4.32 -13.02
N ARG A 10 -4.45 4.12 -11.73
CA ARG A 10 -3.41 3.89 -10.72
C ARG A 10 -2.74 2.53 -10.88
N ALA A 11 -3.49 1.49 -11.28
CA ALA A 11 -2.93 0.18 -11.62
C ALA A 11 -1.98 0.24 -12.82
N ILE A 12 -2.36 0.97 -13.87
CA ILE A 12 -1.53 1.19 -15.07
C ILE A 12 -0.22 1.87 -14.69
N LEU A 13 -0.28 2.98 -13.93
CA LEU A 13 0.92 3.70 -13.49
C LEU A 13 1.86 2.83 -12.64
N VAL A 14 1.30 2.00 -11.76
CA VAL A 14 2.10 1.10 -10.90
C VAL A 14 2.73 -0.03 -11.72
N ARG A 15 2.08 -0.51 -12.78
CA ARG A 15 2.68 -1.46 -13.73
C ARG A 15 3.83 -0.84 -14.52
N ASP A 16 3.63 0.35 -15.05
CA ASP A 16 4.69 1.10 -15.74
C ASP A 16 5.91 1.31 -14.85
N LEU A 17 5.70 1.62 -13.57
CA LEU A 17 6.78 1.75 -12.60
C LEU A 17 7.47 0.40 -12.31
N ALA A 18 6.70 -0.70 -12.26
CA ALA A 18 7.25 -2.03 -12.06
C ALA A 18 8.12 -2.47 -13.25
N ASP A 19 7.77 -2.08 -14.47
CA ASP A 19 8.55 -2.40 -15.66
C ASP A 19 9.85 -1.61 -15.77
N ARG A 20 9.88 -0.39 -15.22
CA ARG A 20 11.09 0.44 -15.11
C ARG A 20 11.96 0.10 -13.91
N ALA A 21 11.50 -0.72 -12.99
CA ALA A 21 12.27 -1.09 -11.80
C ALA A 21 13.29 -2.19 -12.15
N ASP A 22 14.58 -1.89 -12.00
CA ASP A 22 15.67 -2.86 -12.15
C ASP A 22 15.74 -3.87 -10.98
N ASP A 23 15.21 -3.50 -9.80
CA ASP A 23 15.21 -4.37 -8.62
C ASP A 23 14.05 -5.40 -8.67
N PRO A 24 14.36 -6.72 -8.68
CA PRO A 24 13.34 -7.77 -8.71
C PRO A 24 12.38 -7.76 -7.51
N PHE A 25 12.83 -7.34 -6.32
CA PHE A 25 11.99 -7.23 -5.13
C PHE A 25 10.99 -6.10 -5.26
N ILE A 26 11.45 -4.92 -5.72
CA ILE A 26 10.59 -3.75 -5.94
C ILE A 26 9.57 -4.06 -7.04
N LYS A 27 10.00 -4.68 -8.14
CA LYS A 27 9.10 -5.12 -9.22
C LYS A 27 7.98 -6.03 -8.73
N ARG A 28 8.30 -7.06 -7.93
CA ARG A 28 7.27 -7.96 -7.35
C ARG A 28 6.30 -7.22 -6.44
N ARG A 29 6.78 -6.24 -5.66
CA ARG A 29 5.93 -5.47 -4.74
C ARG A 29 5.01 -4.49 -5.48
N LEU A 30 5.50 -3.87 -6.55
CA LEU A 30 4.70 -3.00 -7.40
C LEU A 30 3.63 -3.79 -8.16
N LEU A 31 3.96 -4.96 -8.73
CA LEU A 31 2.97 -5.82 -9.37
C LEU A 31 1.89 -6.30 -8.38
N ALA A 32 2.27 -6.64 -7.15
CA ALA A 32 1.30 -6.98 -6.10
C ALA A 32 0.41 -5.79 -5.71
N LEU A 33 0.92 -4.55 -5.83
CA LEU A 33 0.17 -3.33 -5.57
C LEU A 33 -0.80 -3.02 -6.72
N ALA A 34 -0.38 -3.15 -7.98
CA ALA A 34 -1.25 -2.99 -9.14
C ALA A 34 -2.43 -3.96 -9.11
N ALA A 35 -2.18 -5.23 -8.79
CA ALA A 35 -3.22 -6.25 -8.66
C ALA A 35 -4.29 -5.92 -7.58
N ARG A 36 -3.93 -5.16 -6.54
CA ARG A 36 -4.89 -4.71 -5.50
C ARG A 36 -5.81 -3.59 -5.98
N TYR A 37 -5.38 -2.79 -6.95
CA TYR A 37 -6.23 -1.78 -7.57
C TYR A 37 -7.14 -2.39 -8.66
N GLU A 38 -6.74 -3.50 -9.29
CA GLU A 38 -7.52 -4.14 -10.37
C GLU A 38 -8.58 -5.13 -9.89
N GLY A 39 -8.36 -5.79 -8.76
CA GLY A 39 -9.30 -6.77 -8.22
C GLY A 39 -10.33 -6.15 -7.28
N PRO A 40 -11.58 -6.66 -7.23
CA PRO A 40 -12.45 -6.40 -6.10
C PRO A 40 -11.66 -6.84 -4.87
N VAL A 41 -11.53 -5.95 -3.90
CA VAL A 41 -10.78 -6.17 -2.66
C VAL A 41 -11.43 -7.36 -1.95
N LEU A 42 -11.02 -8.58 -2.29
CA LEU A 42 -11.32 -9.75 -1.48
C LEU A 42 -10.49 -9.46 -0.24
N ALA A 43 -11.16 -8.89 0.76
CA ALA A 43 -10.59 -8.35 1.97
C ALA A 43 -9.82 -9.48 2.68
N LYS A 44 -8.59 -9.74 2.24
CA LYS A 44 -7.57 -10.32 3.07
C LYS A 44 -7.24 -9.22 4.04
N THR A 45 -7.99 -9.26 5.14
CA THR A 45 -7.81 -8.56 6.40
C THR A 45 -6.41 -7.96 6.44
N VAL A 46 -6.32 -6.67 6.13
CA VAL A 46 -5.10 -5.92 6.37
C VAL A 46 -4.94 -5.99 7.88
N THR A 47 -4.06 -6.86 8.37
CA THR A 47 -3.64 -6.82 9.76
C THR A 47 -3.09 -5.42 9.98
N PRO A 48 -3.74 -4.57 10.80
CA PRO A 48 -3.21 -3.25 11.05
C PRO A 48 -1.83 -3.44 11.66
N VAL A 49 -0.80 -2.96 10.96
CA VAL A 49 0.54 -2.85 11.51
C VAL A 49 0.44 -1.83 12.64
N PHE A 50 0.39 -2.30 13.88
CA PHE A 50 0.56 -1.45 15.06
C PHE A 50 1.99 -0.91 15.05
N ILE A 51 2.17 0.27 14.47
CA ILE A 51 3.38 1.07 14.63
C ILE A 51 3.49 1.38 16.12
N GLY A 52 4.56 0.87 16.74
CA GLY A 52 4.74 0.76 18.18
C GLY A 52 4.46 2.04 18.96
N LYS A 53 3.84 1.84 20.13
CA LYS A 53 3.57 2.81 21.19
C LYS A 53 4.77 3.74 21.43
N GLN A 54 4.71 4.96 20.94
CA GLN A 54 5.56 6.04 21.41
C GLN A 54 5.02 6.47 22.78
N ARG A 55 5.68 5.99 23.84
CA ARG A 55 5.44 6.42 25.22
C ARG A 55 5.74 7.92 25.29
N ILE A 56 4.70 8.75 25.28
CA ILE A 56 4.78 10.09 25.85
C ILE A 56 4.93 9.91 27.36
N SER A 57 6.16 10.03 27.85
CA SER A 57 6.43 10.26 29.27
C SER A 57 6.23 11.75 29.50
N GLU A 58 4.99 12.16 29.77
CA GLU A 58 4.73 13.50 30.31
C GLU A 58 5.23 13.57 31.76
N ASN A 59 5.81 14.73 32.05
CA ASN A 59 6.44 15.13 33.30
C ASN A 59 5.49 15.11 34.51
N GLU A 60 6.10 14.87 35.68
CA GLU A 60 5.96 15.59 36.94
C GLU A 60 4.61 16.23 37.31
N ARG A 61 3.99 15.75 38.41
CA ARG A 61 3.60 16.56 39.59
C ARG A 61 2.90 15.70 40.66
N GLY A 62 3.47 15.72 41.86
CA GLY A 62 2.92 15.19 43.10
C GLY A 62 3.88 15.55 44.23
#